data_AF-A0A817WQR6-F1
#
_entry.id   AF-A0A817WQR6-F1
#
_cell.length_a   1.000
_cell.length_b   1.000
_cell.length_c   1.000
_cell.angle_alpha   90.00
_cell.angle_beta   90.00
_cell.angle_gamma   90.00
#
_symmetry.space_group_name_H-M   'P 1'
#
loop_
_entity.id
_entity.type
_entity.pdbx_description
1 polymer ?
#
loop_
_entity_poly.entity_id
_entity_poly.type
_entity_poly.pdbx_seq_one_letter_code
_entity_poly.pdbx_strand_id
1 'polypeptide(L)'
;MGNSLKLLFAYVFGRRKAKQTYSRSQPDHPERIPVERFASIKDTLQDANQVSAPAITTTTTAQTILPSDDSEPISANKLMPTNNALQDSKQVSASVTTTEAGSPSNVFSDFYLACRQNNFEEAKKLLQGMTLDEVDRIEPNSSTALHSASYHGHSRIVELLLKAGANRAILNKYRCIPYDEAKNDDIKELFLRIPNSNRLASCTGAIEWELVDEDVMGKAAEERNFIKSLYDNALKGNRINKMFENIENNYVNKGLANISSIKAIRRFFRKATEEQNAKWIITAYTAETAFYSILNTEIAAGATQYQSERRYIIALISHHDSLEEYAFIGTAYRVMQINKDDIQKYQVDTLLMTKSFLSSSIDRKVVELLSCRQVTAAQSETDDNPRCKADGTIIKTWVICKYQIKHRRTALYIEDMSQYANEAEILIMPYSVFKVKKMEQVQYSYTENVENATEIELEECEEYDQ
;
A
#
# COMPACT_ATOMS: atom_id res chain seq x y z
N MET A 1 -27.36 -0.59 9.32
CA MET A 1 -26.03 -1.24 9.19
C MET A 1 -26.24 -2.71 8.83
N GLY A 2 -26.50 -2.99 7.56
CA GLY A 2 -26.81 -4.34 7.06
C GLY A 2 -25.58 -5.06 6.51
N ASN A 3 -25.51 -6.37 6.75
CA ASN A 3 -24.79 -7.45 6.05
C ASN A 3 -23.46 -7.15 5.31
N SER A 4 -23.44 -6.28 4.30
CA SER A 4 -22.28 -6.01 3.42
C SER A 4 -21.01 -5.64 4.19
N LEU A 5 -21.12 -4.84 5.26
CA LEU A 5 -19.98 -4.48 6.10
C LEU A 5 -19.37 -5.68 6.85
N LYS A 6 -20.22 -6.59 7.35
CA LYS A 6 -19.76 -7.83 8.01
C LYS A 6 -19.09 -8.79 7.01
N LEU A 7 -19.62 -8.86 5.79
CA LEU A 7 -19.00 -9.60 4.69
C LEU A 7 -17.61 -9.03 4.36
N LEU A 8 -17.46 -7.71 4.28
CA LEU A 8 -16.18 -7.04 4.06
C LEU A 8 -15.16 -7.37 5.15
N PHE A 9 -15.52 -7.29 6.43
CA PHE A 9 -14.59 -7.61 7.51
C PHE A 9 -14.20 -9.10 7.55
N ALA A 10 -15.16 -10.00 7.41
CA ALA A 10 -14.88 -11.44 7.38
C ALA A 10 -13.95 -11.81 6.20
N TYR A 11 -14.21 -11.23 5.03
CA TYR A 11 -13.45 -11.51 3.81
C TYR A 11 -12.04 -10.91 3.84
N VAL A 12 -11.89 -9.61 4.15
CA VAL A 12 -10.58 -8.93 4.19
C VAL A 12 -9.69 -9.51 5.29
N PHE A 13 -10.25 -9.81 6.47
CA PHE A 13 -9.50 -10.43 7.57
C PHE A 13 -9.04 -11.85 7.19
N GLY A 14 -9.89 -12.65 6.54
CA GLY A 14 -9.50 -13.95 5.99
C GLY A 14 -8.35 -13.85 4.97
N ARG A 15 -8.46 -12.93 4.01
CA ARG A 15 -7.44 -12.65 2.98
C ARG A 15 -6.08 -12.27 3.60
N ARG A 16 -6.07 -11.34 4.55
CA ARG A 16 -4.83 -10.88 5.22
C ARG A 16 -4.23 -11.94 6.15
N LYS A 17 -5.05 -12.69 6.88
CA LYS A 17 -4.58 -13.82 7.71
C LYS A 17 -3.92 -14.92 6.86
N ALA A 18 -4.47 -15.22 5.68
CA ALA A 18 -3.86 -16.16 4.73
C ALA A 18 -2.47 -15.67 4.25
N LYS A 19 -2.34 -14.38 3.91
CA LYS A 19 -1.05 -13.75 3.54
C LYS A 19 0.00 -13.87 4.65
N GLN A 20 -0.38 -13.64 5.91
CA GLN A 20 0.50 -13.82 7.07
C GLN A 20 0.95 -15.29 7.23
N THR A 21 0.05 -16.27 7.10
CA THR A 21 0.43 -17.69 7.19
C THR A 21 1.33 -18.13 6.03
N TYR A 22 1.09 -17.63 4.81
CA TYR A 22 1.94 -17.92 3.65
C TYR A 22 3.35 -17.35 3.84
N SER A 23 3.48 -16.12 4.34
CA SER A 23 4.77 -15.49 4.63
C SER A 23 5.63 -16.25 5.63
N ARG A 24 5.03 -17.02 6.56
CA ARG A 24 5.74 -17.88 7.52
C ARG A 24 6.06 -19.29 6.99
N SER A 25 5.63 -19.60 5.76
CA SER A 25 5.83 -20.90 5.09
C SER A 25 6.89 -20.88 3.98
N GLN A 26 7.37 -19.69 3.60
CA GLN A 26 8.42 -19.47 2.62
C GLN A 26 9.76 -20.12 3.02
N PRO A 27 10.63 -20.50 2.07
CA PRO A 27 11.87 -21.24 2.37
C PRO A 27 12.81 -20.48 3.33
N ASP A 28 12.96 -19.18 3.12
CA ASP A 28 14.02 -18.36 3.73
C ASP A 28 13.58 -17.61 5.01
N HIS A 29 12.48 -18.04 5.65
CA HIS A 29 11.97 -17.36 6.86
C HIS A 29 12.80 -17.71 8.11
N PRO A 30 13.30 -16.71 8.88
CA PRO A 30 14.32 -16.89 9.92
C PRO A 30 13.86 -17.60 11.23
N GLU A 31 12.71 -18.28 11.23
CA GLU A 31 12.15 -18.98 12.40
C GLU A 31 11.80 -20.46 12.13
N ARG A 32 12.29 -21.05 11.03
CA ARG A 32 11.91 -22.42 10.65
C ARG A 32 12.66 -23.49 11.45
N ILE A 33 12.12 -23.82 12.64
CA ILE A 33 12.49 -25.05 13.37
C ILE A 33 12.23 -26.27 12.46
N PRO A 34 13.21 -27.19 12.28
CA PRO A 34 13.02 -28.37 11.45
C PRO A 34 12.11 -29.38 12.15
N VAL A 35 11.02 -29.77 11.49
CA VAL A 35 10.15 -30.87 11.93
C VAL A 35 9.86 -31.77 10.74
N GLU A 36 10.24 -33.04 10.86
CA GLU A 36 9.99 -34.06 9.85
C GLU A 36 8.51 -34.49 9.83
N ARG A 37 8.06 -35.02 8.68
CA ARG A 37 6.91 -35.93 8.53
C ARG A 37 5.63 -35.59 9.32
N PHE A 38 4.75 -34.80 8.70
CA PHE A 38 3.31 -35.08 8.76
C PHE A 38 2.75 -35.22 7.35
N ALA A 39 1.99 -36.28 7.11
CA ALA A 39 1.49 -36.66 5.79
C ALA A 39 -0.02 -36.41 5.66
N SER A 40 -0.43 -36.12 4.42
CA SER A 40 -1.80 -35.92 3.92
C SER A 40 -2.74 -34.99 4.71
N ILE A 41 -3.01 -33.82 4.11
CA ILE A 41 -4.39 -33.36 3.94
C ILE A 41 -4.62 -33.10 2.44
N LYS A 42 -4.69 -34.20 1.68
CA LYS A 42 -5.50 -34.30 0.47
C LYS A 42 -6.35 -35.55 0.64
N ASP A 43 -7.64 -35.34 0.84
CA ASP A 43 -8.76 -36.18 0.33
C ASP A 43 -10.05 -35.83 1.09
N THR A 44 -10.85 -34.98 0.46
CA THR A 44 -12.30 -34.91 0.64
C THR A 44 -12.84 -34.39 -0.68
N LEU A 45 -13.87 -35.03 -1.25
CA LEU A 45 -14.33 -34.92 -2.65
C LEU A 45 -13.50 -35.69 -3.70
N GLN A 46 -13.54 -37.03 -3.65
CA GLN A 46 -14.15 -37.84 -4.73
C GLN A 46 -14.14 -39.34 -4.39
N ASP A 47 -15.33 -39.95 -4.32
CA ASP A 47 -15.52 -41.40 -4.25
C ASP A 47 -15.73 -42.00 -5.65
N ALA A 48 -15.44 -43.30 -5.78
CA ALA A 48 -15.54 -44.16 -6.98
C ALA A 48 -14.62 -43.73 -8.16
N ASN A 49 -13.63 -44.51 -8.58
CA ASN A 49 -13.72 -45.96 -8.84
C ASN A 49 -12.44 -46.77 -8.55
N GLN A 50 -12.58 -48.09 -8.57
CA GLN A 50 -11.55 -49.09 -8.32
C GLN A 50 -10.59 -49.31 -9.51
N VAL A 51 -9.36 -49.78 -9.26
CA VAL A 51 -8.83 -51.12 -9.66
C VAL A 51 -7.28 -51.20 -9.59
N SER A 52 -6.79 -52.28 -8.95
CA SER A 52 -5.43 -52.89 -9.00
C SER A 52 -4.13 -52.10 -8.76
N ALA A 53 -3.31 -52.66 -7.86
CA ALA A 53 -1.85 -52.49 -7.74
C ALA A 53 -1.12 -53.51 -8.69
N PRO A 54 0.23 -53.76 -8.69
CA PRO A 54 1.24 -53.35 -7.70
C PRO A 54 2.68 -52.99 -8.19
N ALA A 55 3.46 -52.48 -7.23
CA ALA A 55 4.90 -52.67 -6.97
C ALA A 55 5.95 -52.56 -8.10
N ILE A 56 6.93 -51.65 -7.89
CA ILE A 56 8.33 -51.96 -8.23
C ILE A 56 9.30 -51.36 -7.20
N THR A 57 10.53 -51.88 -7.17
CA THR A 57 11.19 -52.25 -5.89
C THR A 57 12.73 -52.24 -5.99
N THR A 58 13.43 -52.05 -4.85
CA THR A 58 14.89 -52.20 -4.59
C THR A 58 15.85 -51.19 -5.29
N THR A 59 16.76 -50.49 -4.58
CA THR A 59 18.14 -50.86 -4.10
C THR A 59 19.14 -50.99 -5.27
N THR A 60 20.34 -50.37 -5.30
CA THR A 60 21.54 -50.71 -4.48
C THR A 60 22.71 -49.70 -4.68
N THR A 61 23.70 -49.76 -3.76
CA THR A 61 25.03 -49.10 -3.72
C THR A 61 26.03 -49.63 -4.81
N ALA A 62 27.31 -49.25 -4.97
CA ALA A 62 28.27 -48.47 -4.15
C ALA A 62 29.47 -47.88 -4.95
N GLN A 63 30.38 -47.22 -4.21
CA GLN A 63 31.67 -46.57 -4.50
C GLN A 63 32.72 -47.31 -5.36
N THR A 64 33.66 -46.53 -5.93
CA THR A 64 35.12 -46.77 -6.09
C THR A 64 35.78 -45.47 -6.63
N ILE A 65 37.06 -45.09 -6.45
CA ILE A 65 38.19 -45.59 -5.61
C ILE A 65 39.13 -44.39 -5.25
N LEU A 66 40.42 -44.61 -4.95
CA LEU A 66 41.51 -43.69 -4.51
C LEU A 66 42.86 -44.18 -5.16
N PRO A 67 44.11 -43.72 -4.86
CA PRO A 67 44.61 -42.89 -3.72
C PRO A 67 45.78 -41.87 -3.97
N SER A 68 46.15 -41.18 -2.87
CA SER A 68 47.51 -40.73 -2.43
C SER A 68 48.33 -39.68 -3.21
N ASP A 69 49.13 -38.79 -2.60
CA ASP A 69 49.28 -38.13 -1.24
C ASP A 69 50.27 -36.92 -1.47
N ASP A 70 50.98 -36.18 -0.58
CA ASP A 70 51.30 -36.25 0.87
C ASP A 70 51.80 -34.85 1.41
N SER A 71 51.86 -34.69 2.74
CA SER A 71 52.77 -33.82 3.53
C SER A 71 52.52 -32.30 3.75
N GLU A 72 52.88 -31.85 4.97
CA GLU A 72 52.89 -30.49 5.56
C GLU A 72 54.21 -30.36 6.40
N PRO A 73 54.75 -29.16 6.84
CA PRO A 73 54.24 -28.51 8.08
C PRO A 73 54.59 -27.00 8.39
N ILE A 74 53.78 -26.37 9.26
CA ILE A 74 54.11 -25.49 10.43
C ILE A 74 55.21 -24.38 10.36
N SER A 75 54.85 -23.12 10.72
CA SER A 75 55.57 -22.24 11.69
C SER A 75 54.86 -20.91 12.05
N ALA A 76 55.17 -20.30 13.20
CA ALA A 76 54.55 -19.06 13.72
C ALA A 76 55.49 -18.15 14.56
N ASN A 77 55.27 -16.81 14.58
CA ASN A 77 55.88 -15.76 15.44
C ASN A 77 55.31 -14.36 15.05
N LYS A 78 55.35 -13.24 15.81
CA LYS A 78 55.45 -12.94 17.27
C LYS A 78 55.06 -11.45 17.54
N LEU A 79 54.90 -11.10 18.82
CA LEU A 79 54.49 -9.83 19.47
C LEU A 79 55.09 -8.48 18.96
N MET A 80 54.26 -7.41 19.02
CA MET A 80 54.35 -6.09 19.77
C MET A 80 55.74 -5.46 20.11
N PRO A 81 55.89 -4.10 20.31
CA PRO A 81 55.23 -3.35 21.42
C PRO A 81 55.09 -1.76 21.40
N THR A 82 54.38 -1.18 22.42
CA THR A 82 54.59 0.15 23.12
C THR A 82 54.51 1.53 22.38
N ASN A 83 54.33 2.71 23.03
CA ASN A 83 53.54 3.18 24.21
C ASN A 83 53.50 4.75 24.34
N ASN A 84 52.45 5.29 25.00
CA ASN A 84 52.33 6.53 25.83
C ASN A 84 52.91 7.93 25.44
N ALA A 85 52.03 8.94 25.33
CA ALA A 85 52.03 10.28 25.99
C ALA A 85 50.71 11.04 25.60
N LEU A 86 49.93 11.79 26.42
CA LEU A 86 50.18 12.94 27.33
C LEU A 86 50.72 14.19 26.56
N GLN A 87 50.12 15.38 26.55
CA GLN A 87 48.93 16.02 27.18
C GLN A 87 48.05 16.68 26.04
N ASP A 88 47.00 17.52 26.20
CA ASP A 88 46.56 18.43 27.28
C ASP A 88 45.03 18.73 27.19
N SER A 89 44.54 19.68 28.00
CA SER A 89 43.15 19.79 28.46
C SER A 89 42.47 21.13 28.19
N LYS A 90 41.12 21.12 28.10
CA LYS A 90 40.25 22.12 28.74
C LYS A 90 38.77 21.71 28.79
N GLN A 91 38.11 22.14 29.88
CA GLN A 91 36.66 22.01 30.13
C GLN A 91 35.91 23.12 29.36
N VAL A 92 34.57 23.15 29.24
CA VAL A 92 33.55 23.50 30.26
C VAL A 92 32.17 23.32 29.56
N SER A 93 31.08 22.80 30.15
CA SER A 93 30.85 22.03 31.39
C SER A 93 29.46 21.39 31.33
N ALA A 94 29.12 20.47 32.25
CA ALA A 94 27.78 19.86 32.34
C ALA A 94 26.97 20.38 33.54
N SER A 95 25.63 20.38 33.43
CA SER A 95 24.70 20.55 34.55
C SER A 95 23.88 19.26 34.75
N VAL A 96 24.36 18.39 35.63
CA VAL A 96 23.63 17.19 36.08
C VAL A 96 22.89 17.53 37.36
N THR A 97 21.59 17.21 37.43
CA THR A 97 20.81 17.19 38.66
C THR A 97 20.39 15.74 38.94
N THR A 98 20.76 15.21 40.10
CA THR A 98 20.61 13.78 40.40
C THR A 98 19.20 13.38 40.86
N THR A 99 18.86 12.12 40.56
CA THR A 99 17.61 11.42 40.89
C THR A 99 17.41 11.16 42.38
N GLU A 100 16.15 11.05 42.81
CA GLU A 100 15.76 10.29 44.01
C GLU A 100 14.77 9.15 43.68
N ALA A 101 14.74 8.14 44.55
CA ALA A 101 13.69 7.11 44.71
C ALA A 101 13.08 6.48 43.44
N GLY A 102 13.71 5.40 42.94
CA GLY A 102 13.20 4.64 41.79
C GLY A 102 11.86 3.94 42.03
N SER A 103 10.84 4.35 41.29
CA SER A 103 9.84 3.43 40.75
C SER A 103 10.49 2.52 39.69
N PRO A 104 9.92 1.34 39.35
CA PRO A 104 10.44 0.54 38.25
C PRO A 104 10.31 1.35 36.95
N SER A 105 11.43 1.62 36.30
CA SER A 105 11.47 2.42 35.06
C SER A 105 10.53 1.82 34.03
N ASN A 106 9.46 2.54 33.69
CA ASN A 106 8.41 1.99 32.85
C ASN A 106 9.00 1.74 31.45
N VAL A 107 9.03 0.46 31.05
CA VAL A 107 9.68 0.00 29.80
C VAL A 107 8.93 0.53 28.55
N PHE A 108 7.70 1.02 28.74
CA PHE A 108 6.83 1.59 27.72
C PHE A 108 6.63 3.09 28.00
N SER A 109 6.45 3.91 26.96
CA SER A 109 6.09 5.33 27.16
C SER A 109 4.74 5.51 27.86
N ASP A 110 4.60 6.61 28.62
CA ASP A 110 3.35 6.95 29.32
C ASP A 110 2.18 7.12 28.35
N PHE A 111 2.44 7.62 27.14
CA PHE A 111 1.43 7.70 26.07
C PHE A 111 0.94 6.33 25.64
N TYR A 112 1.85 5.37 25.39
CA TYR A 112 1.49 3.99 25.07
C TYR A 112 0.69 3.34 26.21
N LEU A 113 1.09 3.59 27.46
CA LEU A 113 0.42 3.06 28.64
C LEU A 113 -0.97 3.64 28.84
N ALA A 114 -1.15 4.96 28.69
CA ALA A 114 -2.47 5.61 28.71
C ALA A 114 -3.39 5.04 27.62
N CYS A 115 -2.86 4.85 26.40
CA CYS A 115 -3.58 4.20 25.31
C CYS A 115 -3.96 2.75 25.65
N ARG A 116 -3.01 1.96 26.20
CA ARG A 116 -3.22 0.55 26.57
C ARG A 116 -4.26 0.36 27.68
N GLN A 117 -4.28 1.27 28.65
CA GLN A 117 -5.13 1.22 29.85
C GLN A 117 -6.52 1.87 29.66
N ASN A 118 -6.86 2.32 28.44
CA ASN A 118 -8.07 3.09 28.13
C ASN A 118 -8.17 4.44 28.86
N ASN A 119 -7.05 5.03 29.28
CA ASN A 119 -7.02 6.36 29.90
C ASN A 119 -7.13 7.45 28.81
N PHE A 120 -8.32 7.60 28.25
CA PHE A 120 -8.60 8.46 27.10
C PHE A 120 -8.22 9.92 27.34
N GLU A 121 -8.51 10.50 28.51
CA GLU A 121 -8.22 11.92 28.77
C GLU A 121 -6.72 12.19 28.96
N GLU A 122 -5.95 11.29 29.59
CA GLU A 122 -4.49 11.43 29.65
C GLU A 122 -3.84 11.20 28.28
N ALA A 123 -4.29 10.19 27.52
CA ALA A 123 -3.82 9.97 26.15
C ALA A 123 -4.07 11.21 25.26
N LYS A 124 -5.27 11.80 25.36
CA LYS A 124 -5.66 13.03 24.66
C LYS A 124 -4.88 14.26 25.12
N LYS A 125 -4.54 14.37 26.41
CA LYS A 125 -3.69 15.43 26.97
C LYS A 125 -2.25 15.35 26.47
N LEU A 126 -1.64 14.17 26.53
CA LEU A 126 -0.28 13.94 26.00
C LEU A 126 -0.20 14.25 24.50
N LEU A 127 -1.17 13.75 23.72
CA LEU A 127 -1.25 13.89 22.27
C LEU A 127 -1.24 15.34 21.77
N GLN A 128 -1.67 16.32 22.58
CA GLN A 128 -1.69 17.74 22.18
C GLN A 128 -0.29 18.32 21.94
N GLY A 129 0.74 17.80 22.61
CA GLY A 129 2.12 18.25 22.47
C GLY A 129 2.98 17.42 21.49
N MET A 130 2.51 16.24 21.10
CA MET A 130 3.34 15.24 20.42
C MET A 130 3.47 15.48 18.91
N THR A 131 4.66 15.20 18.38
CA THR A 131 4.87 15.03 16.94
C THR A 131 4.31 13.68 16.47
N LEU A 132 3.99 13.59 15.19
CA LEU A 132 3.52 12.34 14.57
C LEU A 132 4.53 11.17 14.67
N ASP A 133 5.82 11.45 14.81
CA ASP A 133 6.84 10.42 15.00
C ASP A 133 6.90 9.89 16.46
N GLU A 134 6.48 10.69 17.43
CA GLU A 134 6.30 10.23 18.82
C GLU A 134 4.98 9.47 19.00
N VAL A 135 3.91 9.85 18.29
CA VAL A 135 2.61 9.14 18.30
C VAL A 135 2.76 7.71 17.74
N ASP A 136 3.59 7.56 16.71
CA ASP A 136 3.93 6.29 16.08
C ASP A 136 5.14 5.57 16.70
N ARG A 137 5.59 6.01 17.89
CA ARG A 137 6.72 5.40 18.60
C ARG A 137 6.52 3.88 18.70
N ILE A 138 7.53 3.15 18.26
CA ILE A 138 7.62 1.69 18.39
C ILE A 138 8.14 1.39 19.79
N GLU A 139 7.33 0.71 20.60
CA GLU A 139 7.72 0.28 21.96
C GLU A 139 8.48 -1.06 21.95
N PRO A 140 9.08 -1.51 23.08
CA PRO A 140 9.93 -2.72 23.11
C PRO A 140 9.25 -4.07 22.78
N ASN A 141 7.93 -4.10 22.57
CA ASN A 141 7.22 -5.25 21.99
C ASN A 141 7.00 -5.12 20.46
N SER A 142 7.66 -4.13 19.84
CA SER A 142 7.51 -3.67 18.46
C SER A 142 6.13 -3.13 18.08
N SER A 143 5.27 -2.83 19.05
CA SER A 143 3.92 -2.28 18.79
C SER A 143 3.88 -0.77 19.03
N THR A 144 3.03 -0.06 18.29
CA THR A 144 2.71 1.36 18.51
C THR A 144 1.48 1.53 19.43
N ALA A 145 1.20 2.76 19.87
CA ALA A 145 -0.01 3.07 20.63
C ALA A 145 -1.31 2.63 19.91
N LEU A 146 -1.36 2.75 18.59
CA LEU A 146 -2.51 2.37 17.76
C LEU A 146 -2.74 0.85 17.72
N HIS A 147 -1.68 0.04 17.69
CA HIS A 147 -1.79 -1.42 17.86
C HIS A 147 -2.41 -1.76 19.22
N SER A 148 -1.90 -1.12 20.29
CA SER A 148 -2.31 -1.37 21.67
C SER A 148 -3.80 -1.06 21.91
N ALA A 149 -4.26 0.10 21.41
CA ALA A 149 -5.66 0.49 21.48
C ALA A 149 -6.58 -0.44 20.67
N SER A 150 -6.14 -0.88 19.48
CA SER A 150 -6.90 -1.80 18.61
C SER A 150 -7.04 -3.20 19.22
N TYR A 151 -5.95 -3.74 19.78
CA TYR A 151 -5.91 -5.04 20.45
C TYR A 151 -6.79 -5.10 21.71
N HIS A 152 -6.75 -4.05 22.53
CA HIS A 152 -7.56 -4.00 23.75
C HIS A 152 -9.02 -3.56 23.51
N GLY A 153 -9.33 -3.01 22.32
CA GLY A 153 -10.70 -2.67 21.88
C GLY A 153 -11.14 -1.25 22.26
N HIS A 154 -10.20 -0.33 22.42
CA HIS A 154 -10.45 1.01 22.95
C HIS A 154 -10.84 1.98 21.83
N SER A 155 -12.05 1.80 21.28
CA SER A 155 -12.53 2.49 20.06
C SER A 155 -12.32 4.01 20.07
N ARG A 156 -12.66 4.69 21.17
CA ARG A 156 -12.42 6.14 21.33
C ARG A 156 -10.94 6.54 21.23
N ILE A 157 -10.02 5.68 21.67
CA ILE A 157 -8.57 5.94 21.56
C ILE A 157 -8.08 5.61 20.15
N VAL A 158 -8.56 4.54 19.52
CA VAL A 158 -8.27 4.24 18.10
C VAL A 158 -8.72 5.41 17.20
N GLU A 159 -9.95 5.91 17.40
CA GLU A 159 -10.50 7.06 16.68
C GLU A 159 -9.66 8.33 16.90
N LEU A 160 -9.26 8.62 18.16
CA LEU A 160 -8.41 9.75 18.52
C LEU A 160 -7.04 9.70 17.82
N LEU A 161 -6.39 8.53 17.82
CA LEU A 161 -5.09 8.31 17.20
C LEU A 161 -5.16 8.45 15.67
N LEU A 162 -6.19 7.87 15.04
CA LEU A 162 -6.41 7.98 13.59
C LEU A 162 -6.71 9.42 13.18
N LYS A 163 -7.55 10.14 13.93
CA LYS A 163 -7.82 11.58 13.71
C LYS A 163 -6.60 12.47 13.91
N ALA A 164 -5.65 12.05 14.75
CA ALA A 164 -4.36 12.73 14.91
C ALA A 164 -3.36 12.42 13.79
N GLY A 165 -3.60 11.42 12.94
CA GLY A 165 -2.73 11.04 11.82
C GLY A 165 -1.71 9.94 12.15
N ALA A 166 -1.97 9.09 13.14
CA ALA A 166 -1.16 7.91 13.43
C ALA A 166 -1.10 6.95 12.22
N ASN A 167 0.07 6.35 11.98
CA ASN A 167 0.35 5.54 10.80
C ASN A 167 -0.33 4.16 10.91
N ARG A 168 -1.19 3.87 9.91
CA ARG A 168 -2.05 2.69 9.82
C ARG A 168 -1.32 1.43 9.33
N ALA A 169 -0.09 1.57 8.82
CA ALA A 169 0.66 0.54 8.11
C ALA A 169 1.95 0.06 8.81
N ILE A 170 2.28 0.59 10.00
CA ILE A 170 3.43 0.09 10.77
C ILE A 170 3.18 -1.37 11.15
N LEU A 171 4.17 -2.23 10.90
CA LEU A 171 4.14 -3.64 11.28
C LEU A 171 4.73 -3.84 12.68
N ASN A 172 4.05 -4.64 13.50
CA ASN A 172 4.63 -5.17 14.73
C ASN A 172 5.51 -6.41 14.47
N LYS A 173 6.14 -6.93 15.53
CA LYS A 173 7.03 -8.12 15.47
C LYS A 173 6.38 -9.40 14.93
N TYR A 174 5.05 -9.48 14.88
CA TYR A 174 4.32 -10.62 14.30
C TYR A 174 3.99 -10.45 12.81
N ARG A 175 4.40 -9.31 12.22
CA ARG A 175 4.02 -8.81 10.89
C ARG A 175 2.52 -8.50 10.75
N CYS A 176 1.91 -8.04 11.84
CA CYS A 176 0.55 -7.51 11.88
C CYS A 176 0.59 -5.98 11.85
N ILE A 177 -0.36 -5.33 11.15
CA ILE A 177 -0.65 -3.89 11.32
C ILE A 177 -1.75 -3.70 12.39
N PRO A 178 -2.06 -2.47 12.87
CA PRO A 178 -3.08 -2.26 13.90
C PRO A 178 -4.48 -2.78 13.54
N TYR A 179 -4.83 -2.83 12.25
CA TYR A 179 -6.06 -3.45 11.74
C TYR A 179 -6.10 -4.98 11.94
N ASP A 180 -4.96 -5.66 11.80
CA ASP A 180 -4.90 -7.13 11.96
C ASP A 180 -5.03 -7.53 13.43
N GLU A 181 -4.62 -6.65 14.35
CA GLU A 181 -4.78 -6.78 15.81
C GLU A 181 -6.17 -6.32 16.31
N ALA A 182 -7.07 -5.85 15.43
CA ALA A 182 -8.36 -5.28 15.85
C ALA A 182 -9.28 -6.30 16.55
N LYS A 183 -9.55 -6.06 17.85
CA LYS A 183 -10.31 -6.95 18.74
C LYS A 183 -11.68 -7.39 18.22
N ASN A 184 -12.38 -6.51 17.53
CA ASN A 184 -13.70 -6.75 16.97
C ASN A 184 -13.93 -5.92 15.70
N ASP A 185 -15.07 -6.13 15.06
CA ASP A 185 -15.42 -5.48 13.79
C ASP A 185 -15.68 -3.97 13.93
N ASP A 186 -16.14 -3.50 15.10
CA ASP A 186 -16.32 -2.06 15.37
C ASP A 186 -14.98 -1.30 15.28
N ILE A 187 -13.90 -1.91 15.81
CA ILE A 187 -12.53 -1.37 15.67
C ILE A 187 -12.08 -1.42 14.21
N LYS A 188 -12.39 -2.49 13.46
CA LYS A 188 -12.05 -2.63 12.04
C LYS A 188 -12.73 -1.57 11.17
N GLU A 189 -13.94 -1.09 11.52
CA GLU A 189 -14.60 -0.02 10.75
C GLU A 189 -13.79 1.28 10.78
N LEU A 190 -13.19 1.64 11.92
CA LEU A 190 -12.38 2.85 12.06
C LEU A 190 -11.18 2.87 11.09
N PHE A 191 -10.70 1.70 10.66
CA PHE A 191 -9.60 1.58 9.71
C PHE A 191 -10.02 1.66 8.24
N LEU A 192 -11.31 1.55 7.90
CA LEU A 192 -11.79 1.82 6.54
C LEU A 192 -11.73 3.32 6.22
N ARG A 193 -11.76 3.69 4.93
CA ARG A 193 -11.94 5.10 4.55
C ARG A 193 -13.33 5.59 4.91
N ILE A 194 -13.45 6.89 5.17
CA ILE A 194 -14.72 7.62 5.03
C ILE A 194 -15.26 7.33 3.61
N PRO A 195 -16.55 6.95 3.43
CA PRO A 195 -17.06 6.47 2.13
C PRO A 195 -16.77 7.42 0.96
N ASN A 196 -17.01 8.73 1.15
CA ASN A 196 -16.81 9.77 0.15
C ASN A 196 -15.31 10.05 -0.16
N SER A 197 -14.38 9.33 0.48
CA SER A 197 -12.92 9.36 0.24
C SER A 197 -12.37 8.05 -0.39
N ASN A 198 -13.23 7.06 -0.69
CA ASN A 198 -12.80 5.84 -1.39
C ASN A 198 -12.30 6.15 -2.81
N ARG A 199 -10.98 6.01 -2.99
CA ARG A 199 -10.21 6.23 -4.22
C ARG A 199 -10.36 5.16 -5.30
N LEU A 200 -10.82 3.96 -4.94
CA LEU A 200 -11.07 2.84 -5.85
C LEU A 200 -12.38 3.04 -6.65
N ALA A 201 -13.14 4.06 -6.27
CA ALA A 201 -14.35 4.52 -6.90
C ALA A 201 -14.21 5.97 -7.36
N SER A 202 -14.85 6.33 -8.47
CA SER A 202 -14.77 7.66 -9.06
C SER A 202 -16.10 8.12 -9.63
N CYS A 203 -16.33 9.45 -9.63
CA CYS A 203 -17.60 10.06 -10.01
C CYS A 203 -17.58 10.73 -11.39
N THR A 204 -16.40 10.82 -12.04
CA THR A 204 -16.17 11.40 -13.38
C THR A 204 -14.95 10.75 -14.06
N GLY A 205 -15.09 10.31 -15.32
CA GLY A 205 -13.96 9.75 -16.09
C GLY A 205 -12.92 10.78 -16.57
N ALA A 206 -13.21 12.08 -16.46
CA ALA A 206 -12.42 13.15 -17.07
C ALA A 206 -10.97 13.29 -16.54
N ILE A 207 -10.75 12.88 -15.29
CA ILE A 207 -9.43 12.90 -14.61
C ILE A 207 -8.63 11.63 -14.95
N GLU A 208 -9.31 10.53 -15.28
CA GLU A 208 -8.69 9.22 -15.48
C GLU A 208 -8.26 9.00 -16.92
N TRP A 209 -9.15 9.33 -17.86
CA TRP A 209 -9.02 8.94 -19.25
C TRP A 209 -8.79 10.12 -20.18
N GLU A 210 -7.81 9.97 -21.04
CA GLU A 210 -7.80 10.64 -22.34
C GLU A 210 -8.37 9.67 -23.38
N LEU A 211 -9.46 10.10 -24.03
CA LEU A 211 -9.96 9.53 -25.28
C LEU A 211 -9.23 10.28 -26.39
N VAL A 212 -8.43 9.59 -27.19
CA VAL A 212 -7.44 10.17 -28.10
C VAL A 212 -7.58 9.57 -29.49
N ASP A 213 -7.25 10.37 -30.51
CA ASP A 213 -7.26 10.03 -31.93
C ASP A 213 -6.21 8.97 -32.31
N GLU A 214 -5.99 8.77 -33.62
CA GLU A 214 -5.22 7.66 -34.23
C GLU A 214 -3.81 7.41 -33.66
N ASP A 215 -3.18 8.40 -33.01
CA ASP A 215 -1.93 8.24 -32.26
C ASP A 215 -2.12 8.46 -30.76
N VAL A 216 -2.56 7.40 -30.07
CA VAL A 216 -2.53 7.28 -28.60
C VAL A 216 -1.19 6.69 -28.13
N MET A 217 -0.64 5.76 -28.91
CA MET A 217 0.50 4.94 -28.53
C MET A 217 1.82 5.72 -28.52
N GLY A 218 2.07 6.53 -29.56
CA GLY A 218 3.26 7.38 -29.67
C GLY A 218 3.34 8.38 -28.53
N LYS A 219 2.28 9.18 -28.31
CA LYS A 219 2.18 10.13 -27.18
C LYS A 219 2.46 9.46 -25.82
N ALA A 220 1.88 8.28 -25.60
CA ALA A 220 2.09 7.54 -24.35
C ALA A 220 3.54 7.05 -24.23
N ALA A 221 4.14 6.54 -25.31
CA ALA A 221 5.54 6.14 -25.35
C ALA A 221 6.50 7.33 -25.15
N GLU A 222 6.20 8.50 -25.73
CA GLU A 222 6.98 9.74 -25.55
C GLU A 222 7.02 10.18 -24.09
N GLU A 223 5.88 10.27 -23.39
CA GLU A 223 5.86 10.62 -21.96
C GLU A 223 6.51 9.53 -21.09
N ARG A 224 6.27 8.23 -21.36
CA ARG A 224 6.97 7.14 -20.65
C ARG A 224 8.50 7.25 -20.81
N ASN A 225 8.98 7.50 -22.03
CA ASN A 225 10.41 7.65 -22.33
C ASN A 225 10.99 8.93 -21.73
N PHE A 226 10.24 10.04 -21.73
CA PHE A 226 10.64 11.27 -21.06
C PHE A 226 10.82 11.05 -19.56
N ILE A 227 9.82 10.46 -18.89
CA ILE A 227 9.85 10.12 -17.46
C ILE A 227 11.01 9.17 -17.14
N LYS A 228 11.25 8.15 -17.95
CA LYS A 228 12.40 7.25 -17.78
C LYS A 228 13.73 7.99 -17.92
N SER A 229 13.87 8.85 -18.94
CA SER A 229 15.09 9.64 -19.15
C SER A 229 15.37 10.59 -17.98
N LEU A 230 14.32 11.12 -17.34
CA LEU A 230 14.42 11.99 -16.18
C LEU A 230 15.01 11.25 -14.97
N TYR A 231 14.57 10.01 -14.73
CA TYR A 231 15.13 9.12 -13.70
C TYR A 231 16.56 8.70 -14.03
N ASP A 232 16.81 8.16 -15.24
CA ASP A 232 18.12 7.69 -15.69
C ASP A 232 19.19 8.80 -15.58
N ASN A 233 18.85 10.05 -15.93
CA ASN A 233 19.74 11.20 -15.87
C ASN A 233 19.91 11.78 -14.44
N ALA A 234 19.00 11.49 -13.52
CA ALA A 234 19.19 11.74 -12.10
C ALA A 234 20.12 10.69 -11.49
N LEU A 235 19.92 9.40 -11.80
CA LEU A 235 20.76 8.28 -11.36
C LEU A 235 22.22 8.45 -11.83
N LYS A 236 22.44 8.58 -13.15
CA LYS A 236 23.78 8.77 -13.76
C LYS A 236 24.52 10.00 -13.24
N GLY A 237 23.78 11.04 -12.83
CA GLY A 237 24.36 12.27 -12.29
C GLY A 237 24.58 12.27 -10.77
N ASN A 238 24.19 11.20 -10.07
CA ASN A 238 24.06 11.15 -8.60
C ASN A 238 23.24 12.34 -8.04
N ARG A 239 22.01 12.49 -8.54
CA ARG A 239 21.07 13.59 -8.24
C ARG A 239 19.66 13.10 -7.86
N ILE A 240 19.47 11.82 -7.54
CA ILE A 240 18.17 11.30 -7.07
C ILE A 240 17.73 12.00 -5.78
N ASN A 241 18.66 12.31 -4.87
CA ASN A 241 18.40 13.13 -3.70
C ASN A 241 17.76 14.47 -4.05
N LYS A 242 18.19 15.12 -5.13
CA LYS A 242 17.62 16.39 -5.61
C LYS A 242 16.19 16.24 -6.13
N MET A 243 15.76 15.05 -6.54
CA MET A 243 14.35 14.80 -6.87
C MET A 243 13.50 14.86 -5.59
N PHE A 244 13.88 14.11 -4.55
CA PHE A 244 13.21 14.14 -3.24
C PHE A 244 13.23 15.55 -2.62
N GLU A 245 14.42 16.18 -2.56
CA GLU A 245 14.60 17.55 -2.03
C GLU A 245 13.73 18.58 -2.76
N ASN A 246 13.61 18.52 -4.09
CA ASN A 246 12.77 19.44 -4.85
C ASN A 246 11.28 19.19 -4.59
N ILE A 247 10.83 17.93 -4.55
CA ILE A 247 9.43 17.60 -4.24
C ILE A 247 9.07 18.12 -2.85
N GLU A 248 9.91 17.86 -1.85
CA GLU A 248 9.67 18.33 -0.47
C GLU A 248 9.69 19.87 -0.40
N ASN A 249 10.75 20.52 -0.89
CA ASN A 249 10.95 21.95 -0.69
C ASN A 249 10.11 22.85 -1.60
N ASN A 250 9.76 22.41 -2.81
CA ASN A 250 8.95 23.21 -3.74
C ASN A 250 7.48 22.80 -3.69
N TYR A 251 7.18 21.52 -3.98
CA TYR A 251 5.79 21.10 -4.12
C TYR A 251 5.10 20.95 -2.77
N VAL A 252 5.66 20.18 -1.83
CA VAL A 252 5.03 19.91 -0.53
C VAL A 252 5.08 21.13 0.39
N ASN A 253 6.24 21.77 0.52
CA ASN A 253 6.40 22.87 1.49
C ASN A 253 5.85 24.22 1.01
N LYS A 254 5.83 24.51 -0.31
CA LYS A 254 5.29 25.77 -0.87
C LYS A 254 3.95 25.54 -1.57
N GLY A 255 3.89 24.65 -2.56
CA GLY A 255 2.68 24.40 -3.36
C GLY A 255 1.49 23.89 -2.54
N LEU A 256 1.74 22.93 -1.65
CA LEU A 256 0.73 22.31 -0.79
C LEU A 256 0.62 22.97 0.60
N ALA A 257 1.19 24.17 0.80
CA ALA A 257 1.35 24.76 2.13
C ALA A 257 0.03 24.93 2.94
N ASN A 258 -1.09 25.12 2.24
CA ASN A 258 -2.38 25.51 2.80
C ASN A 258 -3.39 24.34 2.99
N ILE A 259 -3.01 23.10 2.65
CA ILE A 259 -3.97 21.98 2.67
C ILE A 259 -4.20 21.42 4.08
N SER A 260 -5.39 20.84 4.31
CA SER A 260 -5.69 20.14 5.55
C SER A 260 -4.74 18.95 5.76
N SER A 261 -4.41 18.68 7.03
CA SER A 261 -3.52 17.57 7.43
C SER A 261 -2.10 17.58 6.81
N ILE A 262 -1.63 18.72 6.27
CA ILE A 262 -0.28 18.91 5.69
C ILE A 262 0.87 18.43 6.59
N LYS A 263 0.69 18.38 7.92
CA LYS A 263 1.67 17.80 8.87
C LYS A 263 2.03 16.34 8.53
N ALA A 264 1.06 15.51 8.14
CA ALA A 264 1.28 14.11 7.80
C ALA A 264 2.06 13.97 6.48
N ILE A 265 1.68 14.75 5.46
CA ILE A 265 2.33 14.76 4.15
C ILE A 265 3.77 15.25 4.28
N ARG A 266 4.01 16.38 4.97
CA ARG A 266 5.36 16.89 5.27
C ARG A 266 6.23 15.85 5.97
N ARG A 267 5.69 15.11 6.94
CA ARG A 267 6.41 14.02 7.61
C ARG A 267 6.80 12.89 6.65
N PHE A 268 5.88 12.41 5.82
CA PHE A 268 6.18 11.32 4.89
C PHE A 268 7.18 11.76 3.81
N PHE A 269 7.07 12.97 3.27
CA PHE A 269 8.05 13.48 2.31
C PHE A 269 9.41 13.76 2.93
N ARG A 270 9.48 14.26 4.17
CA ARG A 270 10.73 14.36 4.91
C ARG A 270 11.42 12.99 5.05
N LYS A 271 10.67 11.93 5.38
CA LYS A 271 11.22 10.56 5.41
C LYS A 271 11.61 10.03 4.03
N ALA A 272 10.89 10.41 2.97
CA ALA A 272 11.29 10.09 1.60
C ALA A 272 12.67 10.70 1.27
N THR A 273 12.94 11.92 1.72
CA THR A 273 14.25 12.60 1.59
C THR A 273 15.30 12.02 2.54
N GLU A 274 14.99 11.84 3.83
CA GLU A 274 15.91 11.32 4.87
C GLU A 274 16.37 9.88 4.58
N GLU A 275 15.46 9.01 4.13
CA GLU A 275 15.73 7.59 3.86
C GLU A 275 15.98 7.30 2.36
N GLN A 276 15.91 8.31 1.48
CA GLN A 276 16.01 8.17 0.01
C GLN A 276 15.11 7.05 -0.54
N ASN A 277 13.84 7.02 -0.11
CA ASN A 277 12.97 5.87 -0.30
C ASN A 277 11.58 6.24 -0.81
N ALA A 278 11.29 5.86 -2.06
CA ALA A 278 10.02 6.15 -2.73
C ALA A 278 8.78 5.47 -2.09
N LYS A 279 8.96 4.45 -1.22
CA LYS A 279 7.85 3.86 -0.44
C LYS A 279 7.09 4.93 0.36
N TRP A 280 7.78 5.93 0.91
CA TRP A 280 7.16 7.03 1.65
C TRP A 280 6.30 7.96 0.80
N ILE A 281 6.58 8.08 -0.51
CA ILE A 281 5.74 8.82 -1.45
C ILE A 281 4.41 8.08 -1.63
N ILE A 282 4.42 6.74 -1.67
CA ILE A 282 3.20 5.91 -1.68
C ILE A 282 2.46 6.00 -0.33
N THR A 283 3.18 6.00 0.79
CA THR A 283 2.58 6.23 2.13
C THR A 283 1.85 7.57 2.19
N ALA A 284 2.44 8.64 1.65
CA ALA A 284 1.80 9.95 1.53
C ALA A 284 0.61 9.94 0.56
N TYR A 285 0.77 9.30 -0.60
CA TYR A 285 -0.27 9.17 -1.63
C TYR A 285 -1.52 8.45 -1.11
N THR A 286 -1.36 7.45 -0.24
CA THR A 286 -2.44 6.60 0.27
C THR A 286 -3.12 7.12 1.55
N ALA A 287 -2.51 8.09 2.24
CA ALA A 287 -3.01 8.67 3.48
C ALA A 287 -4.38 9.37 3.36
N GLU A 288 -5.06 9.57 4.50
CA GLU A 288 -6.36 10.25 4.62
C GLU A 288 -6.21 11.78 4.48
N THR A 289 -5.82 12.24 3.30
CA THR A 289 -5.52 13.65 3.01
C THR A 289 -5.92 14.03 1.58
N ALA A 290 -5.99 15.33 1.29
CA ALA A 290 -6.26 15.86 -0.05
C ALA A 290 -5.11 15.63 -1.07
N PHE A 291 -3.97 15.05 -0.67
CA PHE A 291 -2.80 14.91 -1.54
C PHE A 291 -3.09 14.09 -2.81
N TYR A 292 -3.81 12.98 -2.67
CA TYR A 292 -4.22 12.11 -3.79
C TYR A 292 -5.04 12.88 -4.85
N SER A 293 -6.05 13.63 -4.42
CA SER A 293 -6.97 14.30 -5.35
C SER A 293 -6.30 15.51 -6.00
N ILE A 294 -5.49 16.27 -5.26
CA ILE A 294 -4.72 17.39 -5.80
C ILE A 294 -3.70 16.88 -6.82
N LEU A 295 -2.86 15.90 -6.46
CA LEU A 295 -1.81 15.38 -7.34
C LEU A 295 -2.40 14.84 -8.66
N ASN A 296 -3.41 13.97 -8.58
CA ASN A 296 -3.99 13.39 -9.80
C ASN A 296 -4.72 14.43 -10.65
N THR A 297 -5.40 15.41 -10.05
CA THR A 297 -6.03 16.52 -10.79
C THR A 297 -4.98 17.39 -11.50
N GLU A 298 -3.88 17.74 -10.83
CA GLU A 298 -2.82 18.56 -11.42
C GLU A 298 -2.02 17.84 -12.52
N ILE A 299 -1.83 16.52 -12.42
CA ILE A 299 -1.26 15.72 -13.52
C ILE A 299 -2.26 15.67 -14.68
N ALA A 300 -3.51 15.28 -14.44
CA ALA A 300 -4.52 15.09 -15.48
C ALA A 300 -4.96 16.38 -16.20
N ALA A 301 -4.79 17.54 -15.55
CA ALA A 301 -5.01 18.86 -16.14
C ALA A 301 -3.76 19.46 -16.81
N GLY A 302 -2.62 18.74 -16.82
CA GLY A 302 -1.38 19.23 -17.43
C GLY A 302 -0.80 20.49 -16.77
N ALA A 303 -1.01 20.68 -15.46
CA ALA A 303 -0.70 21.93 -14.78
C ALA A 303 0.80 22.30 -14.90
N THR A 304 1.08 23.59 -15.15
CA THR A 304 2.44 24.10 -15.40
C THR A 304 3.22 24.39 -14.12
N GLN A 305 2.57 24.93 -13.09
CA GLN A 305 3.22 25.20 -11.79
C GLN A 305 3.55 23.88 -11.07
N TYR A 306 4.81 23.67 -10.69
CA TYR A 306 5.35 22.42 -10.13
C TYR A 306 5.29 21.18 -11.06
N GLN A 307 5.26 21.40 -12.39
CA GLN A 307 5.26 20.29 -13.35
C GLN A 307 6.49 19.37 -13.20
N SER A 308 7.66 19.95 -12.93
CA SER A 308 8.91 19.21 -12.70
C SER A 308 8.82 18.29 -11.48
N GLU A 309 8.32 18.78 -10.35
CA GLU A 309 8.16 18.01 -9.12
C GLU A 309 7.11 16.89 -9.28
N ARG A 310 6.00 17.13 -9.98
CA ARG A 310 5.05 16.05 -10.31
C ARG A 310 5.66 15.00 -11.23
N ARG A 311 6.44 15.41 -12.24
CA ARG A 311 7.21 14.47 -13.08
C ARG A 311 8.28 13.72 -12.30
N TYR A 312 8.91 14.31 -11.28
CA TYR A 312 9.78 13.59 -10.34
C TYR A 312 9.00 12.56 -9.50
N ILE A 313 7.79 12.87 -9.04
CA ILE A 313 6.93 11.89 -8.33
C ILE A 313 6.61 10.69 -9.25
N ILE A 314 6.23 10.91 -10.51
CA ILE A 314 5.97 9.84 -11.48
C ILE A 314 7.25 9.02 -11.73
N ALA A 315 8.39 9.68 -11.97
CA ALA A 315 9.67 9.02 -12.21
C ALA A 315 10.14 8.17 -11.01
N LEU A 316 10.01 8.67 -9.78
CA LEU A 316 10.35 7.92 -8.57
C LEU A 316 9.39 6.75 -8.32
N ILE A 317 8.08 6.93 -8.51
CA ILE A 317 7.12 5.83 -8.32
C ILE A 317 7.31 4.74 -9.40
N SER A 318 7.54 5.12 -10.66
CA SER A 318 7.61 4.16 -11.77
C SER A 318 8.94 3.39 -11.86
N HIS A 319 10.04 3.93 -11.32
CA HIS A 319 11.39 3.44 -11.61
C HIS A 319 12.36 3.36 -10.42
N HIS A 320 12.00 3.80 -9.21
CA HIS A 320 12.93 3.74 -8.08
C HIS A 320 13.11 2.30 -7.56
N ASP A 321 14.36 1.84 -7.43
CA ASP A 321 14.74 0.47 -7.06
C ASP A 321 13.98 -0.07 -5.83
N SER A 322 13.70 0.78 -4.83
CA SER A 322 12.94 0.40 -3.63
C SER A 322 11.46 0.05 -3.88
N LEU A 323 10.95 0.17 -5.10
CA LEU A 323 9.61 -0.22 -5.52
C LEU A 323 9.59 -1.40 -6.53
N GLU A 324 10.73 -1.81 -7.07
CA GLU A 324 10.82 -2.84 -8.13
C GLU A 324 10.41 -4.25 -7.61
N GLU A 325 10.44 -4.49 -6.28
CA GLU A 325 9.91 -5.71 -5.64
C GLU A 325 8.36 -5.77 -5.60
N TYR A 326 7.67 -4.65 -5.86
CA TYR A 326 6.20 -4.54 -5.85
C TYR A 326 5.58 -4.49 -7.26
N ALA A 327 6.40 -4.65 -8.31
CA ALA A 327 5.96 -4.69 -9.70
C ALA A 327 4.83 -5.72 -9.93
N PHE A 328 3.74 -5.31 -10.58
CA PHE A 328 2.53 -6.12 -10.73
C PHE A 328 2.21 -6.42 -12.20
N ILE A 329 1.93 -7.70 -12.47
CA ILE A 329 1.36 -8.22 -13.72
C ILE A 329 0.18 -9.10 -13.33
N GLY A 330 -0.96 -8.97 -14.01
CA GLY A 330 -2.19 -9.68 -13.67
C GLY A 330 -3.43 -8.83 -13.81
N THR A 331 -4.55 -9.31 -13.25
CA THR A 331 -5.83 -8.61 -13.31
C THR A 331 -5.98 -7.64 -12.14
N ALA A 332 -6.44 -6.41 -12.40
CA ALA A 332 -6.82 -5.43 -11.39
C ALA A 332 -8.23 -4.87 -11.67
N TYR A 333 -8.93 -4.47 -10.60
CA TYR A 333 -10.32 -4.01 -10.63
C TYR A 333 -10.45 -2.60 -10.09
N ARG A 334 -11.28 -1.78 -10.73
CA ARG A 334 -11.68 -0.43 -10.27
C ARG A 334 -13.16 -0.24 -10.55
N VAL A 335 -13.85 0.53 -9.71
CA VAL A 335 -15.28 0.85 -9.90
C VAL A 335 -15.41 2.31 -10.30
N MET A 336 -16.39 2.66 -11.14
CA MET A 336 -16.65 4.02 -11.57
C MET A 336 -18.15 4.27 -11.66
N GLN A 337 -18.58 5.49 -11.34
CA GLN A 337 -19.85 6.04 -11.82
C GLN A 337 -19.56 6.91 -13.05
N ILE A 338 -20.18 6.57 -14.17
CA ILE A 338 -20.15 7.40 -15.38
C ILE A 338 -21.57 7.79 -15.77
N ASN A 339 -21.72 8.89 -16.51
CA ASN A 339 -23.03 9.26 -17.05
C ASN A 339 -23.47 8.21 -18.08
N LYS A 340 -24.78 7.97 -18.16
CA LYS A 340 -25.34 6.92 -19.04
C LYS A 340 -25.03 7.17 -20.52
N ASP A 341 -24.86 8.42 -20.93
CA ASP A 341 -24.51 8.78 -22.30
C ASP A 341 -22.99 8.63 -22.57
N ASP A 342 -22.15 8.84 -21.54
CA ASP A 342 -20.69 8.68 -21.65
C ASP A 342 -20.26 7.23 -21.87
N ILE A 343 -21.08 6.23 -21.51
CA ILE A 343 -20.72 4.80 -21.71
C ILE A 343 -20.52 4.44 -23.18
N GLN A 344 -21.14 5.19 -24.10
CA GLN A 344 -21.03 4.99 -25.54
C GLN A 344 -19.63 5.34 -26.09
N LYS A 345 -18.76 5.95 -25.26
CA LYS A 345 -17.38 6.30 -25.60
C LYS A 345 -16.38 5.15 -25.36
N TYR A 346 -16.80 4.07 -24.71
CA TYR A 346 -15.93 2.95 -24.34
C TYR A 346 -16.20 1.70 -25.20
N GLN A 347 -16.45 1.89 -26.50
CA GLN A 347 -16.77 0.78 -27.42
C GLN A 347 -15.61 -0.20 -27.53
N VAL A 348 -15.90 -1.45 -27.90
CA VAL A 348 -14.87 -2.45 -28.20
C VAL A 348 -13.89 -1.90 -29.26
N ASP A 349 -12.62 -2.26 -29.09
CA ASP A 349 -11.45 -1.74 -29.80
C ASP A 349 -11.02 -0.29 -29.50
N THR A 350 -11.77 0.49 -28.71
CA THR A 350 -11.35 1.84 -28.27
C THR A 350 -10.07 1.78 -27.42
N LEU A 351 -9.14 2.72 -27.66
CA LEU A 351 -7.93 2.93 -26.86
C LEU A 351 -8.16 4.02 -25.79
N LEU A 352 -7.69 3.77 -24.57
CA LEU A 352 -7.79 4.66 -23.42
C LEU A 352 -6.39 4.87 -22.81
N MET A 353 -5.95 6.12 -22.65
CA MET A 353 -4.69 6.43 -21.96
C MET A 353 -4.95 6.95 -20.53
N THR A 354 -4.22 6.40 -19.55
CA THR A 354 -4.27 6.89 -18.16
C THR A 354 -3.60 8.27 -18.05
N LYS A 355 -4.39 9.29 -17.67
CA LYS A 355 -3.87 10.66 -17.47
C LYS A 355 -3.07 10.82 -16.19
N SER A 356 -3.45 10.10 -15.14
CA SER A 356 -2.84 10.15 -13.81
C SER A 356 -2.76 8.75 -13.21
N PHE A 357 -2.29 8.63 -11.97
CA PHE A 357 -2.24 7.35 -11.29
C PHE A 357 -3.66 6.84 -11.01
N LEU A 358 -3.95 5.56 -11.32
CA LEU A 358 -5.25 4.94 -11.02
C LEU A 358 -5.13 3.93 -9.86
N SER A 359 -5.75 4.24 -8.73
CA SER A 359 -5.91 3.30 -7.61
C SER A 359 -6.94 2.23 -7.95
N SER A 360 -6.47 1.04 -8.26
CA SER A 360 -7.27 -0.17 -8.46
C SER A 360 -7.06 -1.13 -7.28
N SER A 361 -7.66 -2.31 -7.30
CA SER A 361 -7.41 -3.39 -6.34
C SER A 361 -7.14 -4.69 -7.08
N ILE A 362 -6.32 -5.58 -6.51
CA ILE A 362 -6.20 -6.96 -7.00
C ILE A 362 -7.50 -7.76 -6.75
N ASP A 363 -8.38 -7.26 -5.87
CA ASP A 363 -9.52 -7.99 -5.36
C ASP A 363 -10.85 -7.34 -5.76
N ARG A 364 -11.57 -8.04 -6.66
CA ARG A 364 -12.90 -7.66 -7.14
C ARG A 364 -13.90 -7.42 -5.99
N LYS A 365 -13.92 -8.29 -4.98
CA LYS A 365 -14.90 -8.20 -3.88
C LYS A 365 -14.61 -7.00 -2.97
N VAL A 366 -13.33 -6.61 -2.84
CA VAL A 366 -12.96 -5.42 -2.08
C VAL A 366 -13.49 -4.14 -2.75
N VAL A 367 -13.35 -3.99 -4.07
CA VAL A 367 -13.92 -2.81 -4.76
C VAL A 367 -15.44 -2.84 -4.77
N GLU A 368 -16.07 -4.00 -4.96
CA GLU A 368 -17.53 -4.14 -4.92
C GLU A 368 -18.09 -3.73 -3.53
N LEU A 369 -17.54 -4.28 -2.45
CA LEU A 369 -18.01 -4.01 -1.09
C LEU A 369 -17.68 -2.57 -0.60
N LEU A 370 -16.59 -1.96 -1.05
CA LEU A 370 -16.26 -0.57 -0.69
C LEU A 370 -17.14 0.44 -1.43
N SER A 371 -17.50 0.18 -2.69
CA SER A 371 -18.44 1.02 -3.44
C SER A 371 -19.88 0.91 -2.92
N CYS A 372 -20.28 -0.22 -2.34
CA CYS A 372 -21.55 -0.31 -1.59
C CYS A 372 -21.64 0.76 -0.49
N ARG A 373 -20.56 0.98 0.28
CA ARG A 373 -20.54 1.95 1.40
C ARG A 373 -20.75 3.40 0.94
N GLN A 374 -20.36 3.75 -0.29
CA GLN A 374 -20.60 5.08 -0.86
C GLN A 374 -22.08 5.35 -1.11
N VAL A 375 -22.82 4.38 -1.64
CA VAL A 375 -24.26 4.54 -1.93
C VAL A 375 -25.03 4.81 -0.64
N THR A 376 -24.81 3.98 0.38
CA THR A 376 -25.53 4.09 1.66
C THR A 376 -25.20 5.38 2.40
N ALA A 377 -23.98 5.92 2.26
CA ALA A 377 -23.61 7.21 2.83
C ALA A 377 -24.34 8.37 2.13
N ALA A 378 -24.27 8.45 0.80
CA ALA A 378 -24.93 9.50 0.02
C ALA A 378 -26.45 9.53 0.26
N GLN A 379 -27.10 8.37 0.30
CA GLN A 379 -28.54 8.22 0.61
C GLN A 379 -28.91 8.64 2.04
N SER A 380 -27.95 8.84 2.94
CA SER A 380 -28.18 9.28 4.32
C SER A 380 -27.87 10.76 4.56
N GLU A 381 -27.19 11.41 3.62
CA GLU A 381 -26.84 12.84 3.68
C GLU A 381 -27.78 13.71 2.82
N THR A 382 -28.40 13.15 1.76
CA THR A 382 -29.41 13.81 0.91
C THR A 382 -30.51 12.85 0.46
N ASP A 383 -31.78 13.31 0.48
CA ASP A 383 -32.92 12.60 -0.15
C ASP A 383 -32.75 12.47 -1.68
N ASP A 384 -31.99 13.38 -2.31
CA ASP A 384 -31.60 13.29 -3.71
C ASP A 384 -30.60 12.14 -3.93
N ASN A 385 -31.00 11.12 -4.68
CA ASN A 385 -30.10 10.08 -5.17
C ASN A 385 -29.24 10.62 -6.34
N PRO A 386 -27.91 10.82 -6.19
CA PRO A 386 -27.07 11.48 -7.19
C PRO A 386 -26.86 10.68 -8.50
N ARG A 387 -27.46 9.48 -8.59
CA ARG A 387 -27.49 8.66 -9.82
C ARG A 387 -28.79 8.78 -10.60
N CYS A 388 -29.83 9.39 -10.02
CA CYS A 388 -31.12 9.62 -10.66
C CYS A 388 -31.46 11.12 -10.70
N LYS A 389 -32.37 11.51 -11.58
CA LYS A 389 -33.15 12.74 -11.40
C LYS A 389 -34.26 12.51 -10.37
N ALA A 390 -34.86 13.60 -9.87
CA ALA A 390 -36.06 13.55 -9.03
C ALA A 390 -37.28 12.86 -9.68
N ASP A 391 -37.28 12.70 -11.01
CA ASP A 391 -38.27 11.91 -11.77
C ASP A 391 -37.98 10.39 -11.79
N GLY A 392 -36.89 9.94 -11.17
CA GLY A 392 -36.45 8.53 -11.15
C GLY A 392 -35.53 8.11 -12.30
N THR A 393 -35.31 8.96 -13.31
CA THR A 393 -34.45 8.65 -14.47
C THR A 393 -33.00 8.46 -14.06
N ILE A 394 -32.46 7.25 -14.25
CA ILE A 394 -31.04 6.95 -14.02
C ILE A 394 -30.17 7.75 -15.00
N ILE A 395 -29.38 8.67 -14.46
CA ILE A 395 -28.39 9.49 -15.18
C ILE A 395 -26.96 8.94 -15.06
N LYS A 396 -26.64 8.20 -13.98
CA LYS A 396 -25.32 7.57 -13.78
C LYS A 396 -25.42 6.06 -13.58
N THR A 397 -24.58 5.33 -14.31
CA THR A 397 -24.46 3.87 -14.22
C THR A 397 -23.14 3.47 -13.56
N TRP A 398 -23.12 2.28 -12.94
CA TRP A 398 -21.90 1.68 -12.46
C TRP A 398 -21.13 1.02 -13.60
N VAL A 399 -19.82 1.20 -13.58
CA VAL A 399 -18.85 0.48 -14.38
C VAL A 399 -17.87 -0.25 -13.46
N ILE A 400 -17.54 -1.49 -13.82
CA ILE A 400 -16.41 -2.23 -13.25
C ILE A 400 -15.34 -2.31 -14.33
N CYS A 401 -14.24 -1.57 -14.17
CA CYS A 401 -13.08 -1.66 -15.04
C CYS A 401 -12.24 -2.86 -14.58
N LYS A 402 -12.07 -3.85 -15.47
CA LYS A 402 -11.21 -5.01 -15.29
C LYS A 402 -9.97 -4.83 -16.17
N TYR A 403 -8.89 -4.35 -15.57
CA TYR A 403 -7.60 -4.18 -16.25
C TYR A 403 -6.86 -5.51 -16.31
N GLN A 404 -6.41 -5.91 -17.50
CA GLN A 404 -5.44 -6.97 -17.67
C GLN A 404 -4.08 -6.34 -17.94
N ILE A 405 -3.29 -6.20 -16.88
CA ILE A 405 -1.93 -5.66 -16.88
C ILE A 405 -0.97 -6.79 -17.28
N LYS A 406 -0.05 -6.47 -18.18
CA LYS A 406 0.92 -7.36 -18.81
C LYS A 406 2.36 -6.99 -18.48
N HIS A 407 2.66 -5.69 -18.32
CA HIS A 407 4.04 -5.24 -18.14
C HIS A 407 4.36 -4.77 -16.72
N ARG A 408 5.54 -5.15 -16.22
CA ARG A 408 5.95 -5.00 -14.82
C ARG A 408 6.02 -3.55 -14.31
N ARG A 409 6.19 -2.57 -15.20
CA ARG A 409 6.31 -1.14 -14.84
C ARG A 409 4.98 -0.39 -14.94
N THR A 410 3.91 -1.06 -15.35
CA THR A 410 2.59 -0.45 -15.58
C THR A 410 1.79 -0.35 -14.28
N ALA A 411 2.05 -1.22 -13.30
CA ALA A 411 1.41 -1.16 -12.00
C ALA A 411 2.28 -1.67 -10.85
N LEU A 412 1.97 -1.20 -9.63
CA LEU A 412 2.58 -1.66 -8.37
C LEU A 412 1.51 -2.22 -7.42
N TYR A 413 1.79 -3.33 -6.74
CA TYR A 413 0.97 -3.85 -5.65
C TYR A 413 1.42 -3.25 -4.31
N ILE A 414 0.70 -2.22 -3.86
CA ILE A 414 1.15 -1.32 -2.78
C ILE A 414 0.51 -1.61 -1.42
N GLU A 415 -0.15 -2.77 -1.24
CA GLU A 415 -0.85 -3.13 0.01
C GLU A 415 0.02 -2.96 1.27
N ASP A 416 1.29 -3.38 1.24
CA ASP A 416 2.14 -3.40 2.44
C ASP A 416 2.81 -2.04 2.75
N MET A 417 2.54 -1.00 1.97
CA MET A 417 2.95 0.39 2.23
C MET A 417 1.77 1.38 2.21
N SER A 418 0.60 0.97 1.72
CA SER A 418 -0.62 1.75 1.76
C SER A 418 -1.10 1.96 3.19
N GLN A 419 -1.53 3.18 3.54
CA GLN A 419 -2.24 3.46 4.79
C GLN A 419 -3.57 2.69 4.93
N TYR A 420 -3.99 1.97 3.89
CA TYR A 420 -5.21 1.17 3.85
C TYR A 420 -4.94 -0.21 3.25
N ALA A 421 -4.06 -0.99 3.87
CA ALA A 421 -3.72 -2.34 3.41
C ALA A 421 -4.95 -3.28 3.24
N ASN A 422 -6.07 -2.98 3.90
CA ASN A 422 -7.36 -3.62 3.68
C ASN A 422 -7.89 -3.49 2.22
N GLU A 423 -7.48 -2.46 1.48
CA GLU A 423 -7.94 -2.13 0.11
C GLU A 423 -7.25 -2.97 -0.98
N ALA A 424 -6.17 -3.70 -0.65
CA ALA A 424 -5.40 -4.52 -1.59
C ALA A 424 -4.94 -3.75 -2.85
N GLU A 425 -4.56 -2.49 -2.65
CA GLU A 425 -4.43 -1.46 -3.68
C GLU A 425 -3.34 -1.81 -4.72
N ILE A 426 -3.73 -1.74 -5.99
CA ILE A 426 -2.88 -1.80 -7.18
C ILE A 426 -2.82 -0.39 -7.75
N LEU A 427 -1.64 0.22 -7.77
CA LEU A 427 -1.44 1.55 -8.34
C LEU A 427 -0.99 1.43 -9.80
N ILE A 428 -1.87 1.77 -10.75
CA ILE A 428 -1.56 1.81 -12.18
C ILE A 428 -0.93 3.17 -12.51
N MET A 429 0.12 3.18 -13.33
CA MET A 429 0.89 4.37 -13.69
C MET A 429 0.16 5.28 -14.71
N PRO A 430 0.46 6.59 -14.74
CA PRO A 430 0.11 7.46 -15.87
C PRO A 430 0.76 6.97 -17.17
N TYR A 431 0.21 7.40 -18.32
CA TYR A 431 0.70 7.08 -19.66
C TYR A 431 0.69 5.57 -19.99
N SER A 432 -0.18 4.81 -19.31
CA SER A 432 -0.50 3.41 -19.60
C SER A 432 -1.67 3.38 -20.59
N VAL A 433 -1.56 2.60 -21.67
CA VAL A 433 -2.63 2.50 -22.69
C VAL A 433 -3.33 1.16 -22.58
N PHE A 434 -4.66 1.20 -22.51
CA PHE A 434 -5.51 0.02 -22.47
C PHE A 434 -6.49 0.03 -23.65
N LYS A 435 -6.74 -1.14 -24.22
CA LYS A 435 -7.74 -1.37 -25.27
C LYS A 435 -8.98 -2.04 -24.70
N VAL A 436 -10.17 -1.53 -25.02
CA VAL A 436 -11.42 -2.20 -24.67
C VAL A 436 -11.55 -3.50 -25.47
N LYS A 437 -11.58 -4.64 -24.78
CA LYS A 437 -11.75 -5.97 -25.39
C LYS A 437 -13.19 -6.46 -25.34
N LYS A 438 -13.93 -6.11 -24.28
CA LYS A 438 -15.27 -6.61 -24.02
C LYS A 438 -16.04 -5.61 -23.15
N MET A 439 -17.35 -5.52 -23.39
CA MET A 439 -18.30 -4.93 -22.46
C MET A 439 -19.42 -5.94 -22.20
N GLU A 440 -19.85 -6.10 -20.95
CA GLU A 440 -21.02 -6.93 -20.62
C GLU A 440 -21.80 -6.37 -19.42
N GLN A 441 -23.09 -6.70 -19.33
CA GLN A 441 -23.90 -6.36 -18.16
C GLN A 441 -23.70 -7.44 -17.09
N VAL A 442 -23.36 -7.02 -15.87
CA VAL A 442 -23.12 -7.89 -14.72
C VAL A 442 -24.03 -7.51 -13.55
N GLN A 443 -24.42 -8.49 -12.74
CA GLN A 443 -25.24 -8.26 -11.56
C GLN A 443 -24.37 -8.00 -10.33
N TYR A 444 -24.64 -6.88 -9.67
CA TYR A 444 -23.95 -6.42 -8.48
C TYR A 444 -24.57 -7.04 -7.24
N SER A 445 -23.95 -8.11 -6.73
CA SER A 445 -24.57 -9.08 -5.80
C SER A 445 -24.38 -8.79 -4.31
N TYR A 446 -23.74 -7.68 -3.94
CA TYR A 446 -23.37 -7.36 -2.55
C TYR A 446 -24.15 -6.19 -1.91
N THR A 447 -25.01 -5.52 -2.69
CA THR A 447 -26.03 -4.60 -2.20
C THR A 447 -27.35 -5.33 -1.94
N GLU A 448 -28.14 -4.88 -0.95
CA GLU A 448 -29.42 -5.52 -0.60
C GLU A 448 -30.48 -5.34 -1.73
N ASN A 449 -30.26 -4.39 -2.64
CA ASN A 449 -30.85 -4.35 -3.97
C ASN A 449 -29.81 -4.83 -4.99
N VAL A 450 -30.12 -5.83 -5.82
CA VAL A 450 -29.23 -6.23 -6.94
C VAL A 450 -29.27 -5.14 -8.01
N GLU A 451 -28.14 -4.48 -8.25
CA GLU A 451 -28.01 -3.47 -9.30
C GLU A 451 -27.35 -4.04 -10.55
N ASN A 452 -27.70 -3.51 -11.73
CA ASN A 452 -26.95 -3.78 -12.96
C ASN A 452 -25.75 -2.84 -13.05
N ALA A 453 -24.57 -3.41 -13.28
CA ALA A 453 -23.34 -2.67 -13.62
C ALA A 453 -22.83 -3.13 -15.00
N THR A 454 -22.02 -2.32 -15.65
CA THR A 454 -21.32 -2.73 -16.89
C THR A 454 -19.88 -3.08 -16.57
N GLU A 455 -19.47 -4.32 -16.84
CA GLU A 455 -18.05 -4.70 -16.79
C GLU A 455 -17.40 -4.32 -18.11
N ILE A 456 -16.24 -3.65 -18.04
CA ILE A 456 -15.42 -3.28 -19.19
C ILE A 456 -14.06 -3.94 -19.02
N GLU A 457 -13.72 -4.84 -19.95
CA GLU A 457 -12.44 -5.54 -19.98
C GLU A 457 -11.42 -4.71 -20.77
N LEU A 458 -10.34 -4.33 -20.10
CA LEU A 458 -9.34 -3.38 -20.55
C LEU A 458 -7.97 -4.07 -20.60
N GLU A 459 -7.53 -4.45 -21.79
CA GLU A 459 -6.24 -5.14 -21.98
C GLU A 459 -5.13 -4.13 -22.25
N GLU A 460 -4.00 -4.27 -21.57
CA GLU A 460 -2.82 -3.43 -21.82
C GLU A 460 -2.28 -3.59 -23.26
N CYS A 461 -1.98 -2.46 -23.90
CA CYS A 461 -1.31 -2.40 -25.20
C CYS A 461 0.22 -2.53 -25.03
N GLU A 462 0.81 -3.52 -25.71
CA GLU A 462 2.22 -3.89 -25.56
C GLU A 462 3.15 -3.03 -26.43
N GLU A 463 3.62 -1.89 -25.91
CA GLU A 463 4.81 -1.19 -26.44
C GLU A 463 5.69 -0.67 -25.31
N TYR A 464 6.61 -1.53 -24.85
CA TYR A 464 7.69 -1.17 -23.92
C TYR A 464 9.10 -1.43 -24.49
N ASP A 465 9.22 -2.18 -25.58
CA ASP A 465 10.49 -2.52 -26.25
C ASP A 465 10.40 -2.23 -27.77
N GLN A 466 10.91 -1.07 -28.19
CA GLN A 466 11.39 -0.76 -29.55
C GLN A 466 12.69 0.05 -29.42
#